data_AF-A0A7Y2B6B8-F1
#
_entry.id   AF-A0A7Y2B6B8-F1
#
_cell.length_a   1.000
_cell.length_b   1.000
_cell.length_c   1.000
_cell.angle_alpha   90.00
_cell.angle_beta   90.00
_cell.angle_gamma   90.00
#
_symmetry.space_group_name_H-M   'P 1'
#
loop_
_entity.id
_entity.type
_entity.pdbx_description
1 polymer ?
#
loop_
_entity_poly.entity_id
_entity_poly.type
_entity_poly.pdbx_seq_one_letter_code
_entity_poly.pdbx_strand_id
1 'polypeptide(L)' 'MTDAISKPETIEAPGHFTPEARDPSTAARAGRFVTAHGVIETPMFMPVGTRASVRTLDPVEVEAIGAQIIL' A
#
# COMPACT_ATOMS: atom_id res chain seq x y z
N MET A 1 0.66 19.75 -25.30
CA MET A 1 2.07 20.20 -25.18
C MET A 1 2.29 20.46 -23.70
N THR A 2 2.81 19.56 -22.89
CA THR A 2 3.46 18.24 -23.03
C THR A 2 3.33 17.69 -21.60
N ASP A 3 2.71 16.53 -21.38
CA ASP A 3 3.54 15.38 -21.00
C ASP A 3 2.84 14.07 -21.32
N ALA A 4 3.61 13.24 -22.03
CA ALA A 4 3.66 11.79 -21.97
C ALA A 4 2.36 11.12 -21.47
N ILE A 5 1.56 10.52 -22.37
CA ILE A 5 1.65 9.06 -22.59
C ILE A 5 2.28 8.39 -21.37
N SER A 6 1.41 8.14 -20.38
CA SER A 6 1.66 7.33 -19.21
C SER A 6 2.51 6.15 -19.64
N LYS A 7 3.76 6.11 -19.16
CA LYS A 7 4.65 4.98 -19.37
C LYS A 7 3.86 3.69 -19.09
N PRO A 8 4.09 2.60 -19.85
CA PRO A 8 3.48 1.33 -19.51
C PRO A 8 3.78 1.08 -18.03
N GLU A 9 2.73 0.81 -17.26
CA GLU A 9 2.80 0.46 -15.86
C GLU A 9 3.61 -0.83 -15.77
N THR A 10 4.94 -0.70 -15.79
CA THR A 10 5.84 -1.82 -15.55
C THR A 10 5.53 -2.22 -14.12
N ILE A 11 4.76 -3.30 -13.98
CA ILE A 11 4.48 -3.90 -12.68
C ILE A 11 5.85 -4.30 -12.14
N GLU A 12 6.36 -3.48 -11.23
CA GLU A 12 7.63 -3.68 -10.57
C GLU A 12 7.60 -5.03 -9.84
N ALA A 13 8.73 -5.74 -9.76
CA ALA A 13 8.73 -7.03 -9.09
C ALA A 13 8.20 -6.88 -7.64
N PRO A 14 7.40 -7.83 -7.13
CA PRO A 14 6.91 -7.78 -5.75
C PRO A 14 8.03 -7.54 -4.73
N GLY A 15 7.75 -6.76 -3.69
CA GLY A 15 8.71 -6.38 -2.66
C GLY A 15 9.41 -5.04 -2.91
N HIS A 16 9.06 -4.31 -3.97
CA HIS A 16 9.64 -2.99 -4.26
C HIS A 16 8.81 -1.84 -3.67
N PHE A 17 9.51 -0.85 -3.11
CA PHE A 17 8.94 0.40 -2.58
C PHE A 17 9.42 1.60 -3.39
N THR A 18 8.48 2.41 -3.88
CA THR A 18 8.76 3.63 -4.65
C THR A 18 8.21 4.86 -3.92
N PRO A 19 9.07 5.75 -3.38
CA PRO A 19 8.63 6.97 -2.72
C PRO A 19 8.17 8.01 -3.75
N GLU A 20 6.97 8.55 -3.56
CA GLU A 20 6.36 9.57 -4.43
C GLU A 20 6.43 10.97 -3.82
N ALA A 21 6.42 11.06 -2.48
CA ALA A 21 6.60 12.32 -1.76
C ALA A 21 7.45 12.13 -0.50
N ARG A 22 8.20 13.19 -0.15
CA ARG A 22 9.03 13.27 1.06
C ARG A 22 8.83 14.61 1.72
N ASP A 23 8.77 14.62 3.03
CA ASP A 23 8.79 15.87 3.79
C ASP A 23 10.25 16.39 3.85
N PRO A 24 10.53 17.65 3.47
CA PRO A 24 11.90 18.20 3.46
C PRO A 24 12.46 18.45 4.87
N SER A 25 11.60 18.47 5.88
CA SER A 25 11.88 18.82 7.28
C SER A 25 11.88 17.60 8.20
N THR A 26 11.34 16.46 7.77
CA THR A 26 11.25 15.23 8.57
C THR A 26 11.65 13.98 7.75
N ALA A 27 11.58 12.79 8.35
CA ALA A 27 11.85 11.52 7.66
C ALA A 27 10.58 10.88 7.03
N ALA A 28 9.46 11.63 6.98
CA ALA A 28 8.20 11.15 6.45
C ALA A 28 8.25 10.92 4.94
N ARG A 29 7.59 9.86 4.48
CA ARG A 29 7.51 9.42 3.09
C ARG A 29 6.08 8.98 2.79
N ALA A 30 5.62 9.32 1.59
CA ALA A 30 4.46 8.68 0.97
C ALA A 30 4.91 8.01 -0.33
N GLY A 31 4.31 6.88 -0.68
CA GLY A 31 4.66 6.16 -1.89
C GLY A 31 4.01 4.80 -2.00
N ARG A 32 4.38 4.06 -3.04
CA ARG A 32 3.73 2.81 -3.44
C ARG A 32 4.61 1.61 -3.09
N PHE A 33 4.00 0.54 -2.57
CA PHE A 33 4.66 -0.75 -2.34
C PHE A 33 3.99 -1.83 -3.18
N VAL A 34 4.76 -2.49 -4.04
CA VAL A 34 4.25 -3.54 -4.93
C VAL A 34 4.31 -4.89 -4.23
N THR A 35 3.18 -5.59 -4.16
CA THR A 35 3.10 -6.97 -3.67
C THR A 35 2.66 -7.91 -4.79
N ALA A 36 2.75 -9.21 -4.55
CA ALA A 36 2.21 -10.21 -5.48
C ALA A 36 0.68 -10.09 -5.68
N HIS A 37 -0.01 -9.39 -4.77
CA HIS A 37 -1.47 -9.23 -4.77
C HIS A 37 -1.93 -7.82 -5.16
N GLY A 38 -1.01 -6.97 -5.63
CA GLY A 38 -1.32 -5.60 -6.04
C GLY A 38 -0.47 -4.55 -5.33
N VAL A 39 -0.78 -3.28 -5.57
CA VAL A 39 -0.04 -2.13 -5.06
C VAL A 39 -0.72 -1.57 -3.82
N ILE A 40 0.09 -1.22 -2.81
CA ILE A 40 -0.33 -0.64 -1.53
C ILE A 40 0.18 0.80 -1.46
N GLU A 41 -0.66 1.73 -1.04
CA GLU A 41 -0.27 3.12 -0.77
C GLU A 41 0.27 3.23 0.67
N THR A 42 1.37 3.95 0.84
CA THR A 42 1.99 4.21 2.14
C THR A 42 1.98 5.72 2.42
N PRO A 43 1.83 6.17 3.69
CA PRO A 43 1.80 5.36 4.91
C PRO A 43 0.46 4.65 5.14
N MET A 44 0.50 3.38 5.56
CA MET A 44 -0.68 2.63 5.96
C MET A 44 -0.44 1.82 7.24
N PHE A 45 -1.50 1.58 8.02
CA PHE A 45 -1.44 0.79 9.25
C PHE A 45 -2.02 -0.60 8.98
N MET A 46 -1.20 -1.64 9.17
CA MET A 46 -1.59 -3.03 8.87
C MET A 46 -2.24 -3.66 10.12
N PRO A 47 -3.53 -4.03 10.09
CA PRO A 47 -4.13 -4.83 11.16
C PRO A 47 -3.50 -6.22 11.21
N VAL A 48 -3.39 -6.80 12.41
CA VAL A 48 -2.77 -8.11 12.63
C VAL A 48 -3.85 -9.20 12.75
N GLY A 49 -3.82 -10.17 11.84
CA GLY A 49 -4.72 -11.32 11.80
C GLY A 49 -4.10 -12.58 12.41
N THR A 50 -3.92 -12.63 13.73
CA THR A 50 -3.39 -13.85 14.38
C THR A 50 -4.42 -14.98 14.37
N ARG A 51 -4.06 -16.17 13.84
CA ARG A 51 -4.93 -17.36 13.72
C ARG A 51 -6.11 -17.20 12.74
N ALA A 52 -5.81 -16.76 11.51
CA ALA A 52 -6.78 -16.66 10.42
C ALA A 52 -8.02 -15.79 10.72
N SER A 53 -7.93 -14.93 11.74
CA SER A 53 -8.95 -13.96 12.09
C SER A 53 -8.28 -12.68 12.57
N VAL A 54 -8.80 -11.53 12.12
CA VAL A 54 -8.57 -10.27 12.83
C VAL A 54 -9.51 -10.31 14.02
N ARG A 55 -8.97 -10.51 15.22
CA ARG A 55 -9.78 -10.70 16.43
C ARG A 55 -10.81 -9.57 16.54
N THR A 56 -12.09 -9.95 16.69
CA THR A 56 -13.28 -9.07 16.79
C THR A 56 -13.76 -8.33 15.54
N LEU A 57 -13.24 -8.62 14.34
CA LEU A 57 -13.75 -8.03 13.10
C LEU A 57 -14.16 -9.11 12.10
N ASP A 58 -15.35 -8.97 11.53
CA ASP A 58 -15.76 -9.75 10.35
C ASP A 58 -14.97 -9.28 9.11
N PRO A 59 -14.74 -10.12 8.09
CA PRO A 59 -13.98 -9.75 6.89
C PRO A 59 -14.49 -8.48 6.19
N VAL A 60 -15.81 -8.29 6.20
CA VAL A 60 -16.48 -7.10 5.65
C VAL A 60 -16.09 -5.82 6.42
N GLU A 61 -15.89 -5.91 7.73
CA GLU A 61 -15.47 -4.78 8.55
C GLU A 61 -13.99 -4.45 8.31
N VAL A 62 -13.16 -5.45 8.02
CA VAL A 62 -11.75 -5.25 7.65
C VAL A 62 -11.60 -4.59 6.27
N GLU A 63 -12.47 -4.92 5.33
CA GLU A 63 -12.54 -4.22 4.04
C GLU A 63 -13.06 -2.79 4.21
N ALA A 64 -14.08 -2.58 5.06
CA ALA A 64 -14.69 -1.27 5.29
C ALA A 64 -13.75 -0.24 5.94
N ILE A 65 -12.75 -0.68 6.71
CA ILE A 65 -11.71 0.21 7.26
C ILE A 65 -10.64 0.62 6.23
N GLY A 66 -10.72 0.13 4.99
CA GLY A 66 -9.78 0.45 3.93
C GLY A 66 -8.41 -0.22 4.10
N ALA A 67 -8.35 -1.37 4.80
CA ALA A 67 -7.12 -2.12 4.95
C ALA A 67 -6.70 -2.72 3.59
N GLN A 68 -5.57 -2.27 3.04
CA GLN A 68 -5.02 -2.78 1.78
C GLN A 68 -4.18 -4.07 1.97
N ILE A 69 -3.82 -4.39 3.22
CA ILE A 69 -3.09 -5.59 3.60
C ILE A 69 -3.34 -5.91 5.09
N ILE A 70 -3.28 -7.20 5.43
CA ILE A 70 -3.39 -7.74 6.79
C ILE A 70 -2.12 -8.56 7.05
N LEU A 71 -1.61 -8.55 8.30
CA LEU A 71 -0.47 -9.36 8.77
C LEU A 71 -0.88 -10.75 9.23
#